data_AF-A0A942A1E0-F1
#
_entry.id   AF-A0A942A1E0-F1
#
_cell.length_a   1.000
_cell.length_b   1.000
_cell.length_c   1.000
_cell.angle_alpha   90.00
_cell.angle_beta   90.00
_cell.angle_gamma   90.00
#
_symmetry.space_group_name_H-M   'P 1'
#
loop_
_entity.id
_entity.type
_entity.pdbx_description
1 polymer ?
#
loop_
_entity_poly.entity_id
_entity_poly.type
_entity_poly.pdbx_seq_one_letter_code
_entity_poly.pdbx_strand_id
1 'polypeptide(L)'
;MKQRVARVMRILLPVAILGVIFLTVGTVGFVEYSAQPGFCKSCHNMVPYYDSWATSSHRDVPCIKCHYAPGIKAEAMGKLQAANQVVKYVTGSYGLRPWAEIEDAACLRSGCHSERKVEGAINYNGVQFEHSKHLGELRRGKQLRCTSCHSQIVQGQHLAVTPETCFLCHFKDRPAGAPVAGCVSCHPSPPRVVSKDGYVVEHAKYVADRVSCVSCHSEVTRGTGAADQARCFSCHNEPDRIDEFKNPALL
;
A
#
# COMPACT_ATOMS: atom_id res chain seq x y z
N MET A 1 -15.07 66.25 -0.57
CA MET A 1 -14.86 64.96 0.14
C MET A 1 -15.20 63.74 -0.73
N LYS A 2 -16.43 63.62 -1.28
CA LYS A 2 -16.88 62.48 -2.10
C LYS A 2 -15.99 62.13 -3.33
N GLN A 3 -15.46 63.13 -4.04
CA GLN A 3 -14.61 62.89 -5.23
C GLN A 3 -13.20 62.36 -4.91
N ARG A 4 -12.60 62.76 -3.78
CA ARG A 4 -11.31 62.21 -3.32
C ARG A 4 -11.47 60.74 -2.90
N VAL A 5 -12.56 60.43 -2.18
CA VAL A 5 -12.91 59.05 -1.79
C VAL A 5 -13.15 58.17 -3.01
N ALA A 6 -13.87 58.65 -4.03
CA ALA A 6 -14.10 57.91 -5.27
C ALA A 6 -12.81 57.67 -6.09
N ARG A 7 -11.86 58.60 -6.09
CA ARG A 7 -10.54 58.43 -6.75
C ARG A 7 -9.65 57.43 -6.01
N VAL A 8 -9.62 57.50 -4.69
CA VAL A 8 -8.87 56.57 -3.84
C VAL A 8 -9.45 55.17 -3.94
N MET A 9 -10.78 55.00 -3.91
CA MET A 9 -11.42 53.71 -4.13
C MET A 9 -11.19 53.14 -5.54
N ARG A 10 -11.13 53.98 -6.59
CA ARG A 10 -10.79 53.54 -7.95
C ARG A 10 -9.38 52.95 -8.09
N ILE A 11 -8.46 53.25 -7.17
CA ILE A 11 -7.08 52.71 -7.16
C ILE A 11 -6.95 51.58 -6.13
N LEU A 12 -7.49 51.76 -4.93
CA LEU A 12 -7.39 50.74 -3.86
C LEU A 12 -8.18 49.47 -4.19
N LEU A 13 -9.33 49.58 -4.86
CA LEU A 13 -10.13 48.42 -5.24
C LEU A 13 -9.40 47.49 -6.21
N PRO A 14 -8.84 47.94 -7.36
CA PRO A 14 -8.07 47.06 -8.25
C PRO A 14 -6.78 46.55 -7.60
N VAL A 15 -6.12 47.34 -6.74
CA VAL A 15 -4.93 46.87 -5.99
C VAL A 15 -5.30 45.76 -5.01
N ALA A 16 -6.41 45.90 -4.28
CA ALA A 16 -6.92 44.86 -3.39
C ALA A 16 -7.32 43.59 -4.17
N ILE A 17 -8.00 43.76 -5.31
CA ILE A 17 -8.37 42.64 -6.20
C ILE A 17 -7.11 41.92 -6.72
N LEU A 18 -6.11 42.66 -7.21
CA LEU A 18 -4.85 42.08 -7.67
C LEU A 18 -4.09 41.39 -6.53
N GLY A 19 -4.10 41.96 -5.33
CA GLY A 19 -3.51 41.34 -4.13
C GLY A 19 -4.20 40.02 -3.77
N VAL A 20 -5.53 39.98 -3.79
CA VAL A 20 -6.30 38.75 -3.57
C VAL A 20 -6.02 37.71 -4.67
N ILE A 21 -6.01 38.11 -5.94
CA ILE A 21 -5.71 37.21 -7.06
C ILE A 21 -4.29 36.63 -6.92
N PHE A 22 -3.31 37.46 -6.60
CA PHE A 22 -1.93 36.99 -6.43
C PHE A 22 -1.81 36.00 -5.26
N LEU A 23 -2.49 36.30 -4.14
CA LEU A 23 -2.51 35.42 -2.97
C LEU A 23 -3.19 34.08 -3.27
N THR A 24 -4.33 34.09 -3.96
CA THR A 24 -5.06 32.86 -4.30
C THR A 24 -4.28 32.02 -5.30
N VAL A 25 -3.73 32.62 -6.36
CA VAL A 25 -2.87 31.92 -7.33
C VAL A 25 -1.63 31.34 -6.66
N GLY A 26 -0.97 32.12 -5.79
CA GLY A 26 0.19 31.65 -5.04
C GLY A 26 -0.13 30.47 -4.13
N THR A 27 -1.26 30.52 -3.43
CA THR A 27 -1.69 29.46 -2.50
C THR A 27 -2.06 28.19 -3.27
N VAL A 28 -2.85 28.30 -4.35
CA VAL A 28 -3.20 27.15 -5.20
C VAL A 28 -1.95 26.53 -5.81
N GLY A 29 -1.02 27.35 -6.34
CA GLY A 29 0.24 26.87 -6.89
C GLY A 29 1.08 26.10 -5.85
N PHE A 30 1.15 26.59 -4.61
CA PHE A 30 1.84 25.88 -3.54
C PHE A 30 1.14 24.56 -3.13
N VAL A 31 -0.20 24.56 -3.08
CA VAL A 31 -0.99 23.36 -2.76
C VAL A 31 -0.77 22.25 -3.79
N GLU A 32 -0.75 22.61 -5.08
CA GLU A 32 -0.47 21.69 -6.18
C GLU A 32 0.98 21.23 -6.20
N TYR A 33 1.94 22.13 -5.96
CA TYR A 33 3.35 21.76 -5.86
C TYR A 33 3.62 20.79 -4.70
N SER A 34 3.06 21.08 -3.52
CA SER A 34 3.19 20.23 -2.32
C SER A 34 2.48 18.88 -2.44
N ALA A 35 1.69 18.66 -3.49
CA ALA A 35 1.06 17.38 -3.81
C ALA A 35 1.93 16.48 -4.69
N GLN A 36 3.01 17.01 -5.29
CA GLN A 36 3.84 16.26 -6.22
C GLN A 36 4.86 15.36 -5.50
N PRO A 37 5.20 14.19 -6.07
CA PRO A 37 6.22 13.29 -5.50
C PRO A 37 7.59 13.98 -5.25
N GLY A 38 7.96 14.94 -6.10
CA GLY A 38 9.21 15.70 -5.96
C GLY A 38 9.28 16.55 -4.69
N PHE A 39 8.13 17.08 -4.21
CA PHE A 39 8.08 17.78 -2.93
C PHE A 39 8.41 16.81 -1.79
N CYS A 40 7.84 15.61 -1.79
CA CYS A 40 8.14 14.60 -0.78
C CYS A 40 9.63 14.21 -0.80
N LYS A 41 10.25 14.08 -1.98
CA LYS A 41 11.69 13.79 -2.14
C LYS A 41 12.60 14.85 -1.52
N SER A 42 12.13 16.09 -1.35
CA SER A 42 12.92 17.16 -0.73
C SER A 42 13.23 16.92 0.75
N CYS A 43 12.46 16.04 1.41
CA CYS A 43 12.75 15.58 2.77
C CYS A 43 13.65 14.34 2.72
N HIS A 44 14.83 14.38 3.36
CA HIS A 44 15.79 13.26 3.28
C HIS A 44 15.22 11.93 3.78
N ASN A 45 14.31 11.96 4.77
CA ASN A 45 13.69 10.78 5.37
C ASN A 45 12.64 10.13 4.44
N MET A 46 12.28 10.79 3.35
CA MET A 46 11.36 10.30 2.33
C MET A 46 12.06 9.77 1.07
N VAL A 47 13.35 10.04 0.88
CA VAL A 47 14.11 9.62 -0.32
C VAL A 47 13.99 8.12 -0.61
N PRO A 48 14.18 7.19 0.37
CA PRO A 48 14.06 5.77 0.09
C PRO A 48 12.66 5.34 -0.39
N TYR A 49 11.62 6.01 0.12
CA TYR A 49 10.24 5.74 -0.25
C TYR A 49 9.92 6.29 -1.64
N TYR A 50 10.46 7.45 -2.00
CA TYR A 50 10.38 8.00 -3.35
C TYR A 50 11.05 7.08 -4.36
N ASP A 51 12.27 6.62 -4.08
CA ASP A 51 13.04 5.77 -5.00
C ASP A 51 12.33 4.42 -5.23
N SER A 52 11.77 3.86 -4.16
CA SER A 52 10.93 2.65 -4.23
C SER A 52 9.64 2.87 -5.03
N TRP A 53 8.96 4.01 -4.83
CA TRP A 53 7.79 4.40 -5.62
C TRP A 53 8.12 4.58 -7.11
N ALA A 54 9.25 5.20 -7.42
CA ALA A 54 9.67 5.49 -8.79
C ALA A 54 9.93 4.23 -9.64
N THR A 55 10.18 3.09 -9.01
CA THR A 55 10.35 1.78 -9.67
C THR A 55 9.10 0.90 -9.62
N SER A 56 8.05 1.34 -8.93
CA SER A 56 6.79 0.60 -8.75
C SER A 56 5.87 0.68 -9.97
N SER A 57 4.84 -0.16 -9.99
CA SER A 57 3.73 -0.08 -10.96
C SER A 57 2.90 1.21 -10.85
N HIS A 58 3.08 1.98 -9.77
CA HIS A 58 2.35 3.22 -9.50
C HIS A 58 3.22 4.49 -9.63
N ARG A 59 4.39 4.40 -10.29
CA ARG A 59 5.34 5.51 -10.47
C ARG A 59 4.79 6.76 -11.16
N ASP A 60 3.63 6.67 -11.81
CA ASP A 60 2.97 7.79 -12.49
C ASP A 60 1.79 8.35 -11.68
N VAL A 61 1.58 7.84 -10.46
CA VAL A 61 0.51 8.26 -9.54
C VAL A 61 1.12 9.12 -8.43
N PRO A 62 0.68 10.38 -8.22
CA PRO A 62 1.18 11.21 -7.14
C PRO A 62 0.99 10.57 -5.76
N CYS A 63 1.96 10.71 -4.87
CA CYS A 63 1.95 10.08 -3.54
C CYS A 63 0.64 10.33 -2.78
N ILE A 64 0.14 11.57 -2.81
CA ILE A 64 -1.07 11.97 -2.09
C ILE A 64 -2.35 11.29 -2.61
N LYS A 65 -2.35 10.75 -3.83
CA LYS A 65 -3.53 10.04 -4.36
C LYS A 65 -3.75 8.69 -3.66
N CYS A 66 -2.73 8.14 -3.03
CA CYS A 66 -2.87 6.98 -2.16
C CYS A 66 -2.86 7.40 -0.68
N HIS A 67 -1.96 8.30 -0.30
CA HIS A 67 -1.80 8.70 1.10
C HIS A 67 -2.96 9.54 1.66
N TYR A 68 -3.78 10.17 0.80
CA TYR A 68 -5.02 10.84 1.22
C TYR A 68 -6.24 10.12 0.64
N ALA A 69 -7.13 9.70 1.53
CA ALA A 69 -8.44 9.19 1.15
C ALA A 69 -9.23 10.24 0.35
N PRO A 70 -10.09 9.81 -0.60
CA PRO A 70 -10.89 10.73 -1.38
C PRO A 70 -11.88 11.51 -0.50
N GLY A 71 -12.07 12.80 -0.81
CA GLY A 71 -13.07 13.65 -0.17
C GLY A 71 -12.45 14.86 0.54
N ILE A 72 -13.17 15.97 0.52
CA ILE A 72 -12.66 17.29 0.95
C ILE A 72 -12.15 17.26 2.41
N LYS A 73 -12.88 16.58 3.30
CA LYS A 73 -12.47 16.47 4.72
C LYS A 73 -11.18 15.67 4.88
N ALA A 74 -11.04 14.55 4.19
CA ALA A 74 -9.86 13.70 4.24
C ALA A 74 -8.65 14.41 3.63
N GLU A 75 -8.83 15.11 2.51
CA GLU A 75 -7.78 15.91 1.88
C GLU A 75 -7.31 17.06 2.80
N ALA A 76 -8.24 17.77 3.44
CA ALA A 76 -7.90 18.81 4.41
C ALA A 76 -7.12 18.25 5.62
N MET A 77 -7.56 17.10 6.15
CA MET A 77 -6.86 16.42 7.24
C MET A 77 -5.45 15.98 6.80
N GLY A 78 -5.32 15.41 5.61
CA GLY A 78 -4.04 15.02 5.03
C GLY A 78 -3.07 16.20 4.91
N LYS A 79 -3.56 17.38 4.50
CA LYS A 79 -2.75 18.60 4.45
C LYS A 79 -2.32 19.09 5.83
N LEU A 80 -3.19 19.00 6.85
CA LEU A 80 -2.81 19.29 8.25
C LEU A 80 -1.73 18.33 8.76
N GLN A 81 -1.86 17.04 8.47
CA GLN A 81 -0.85 16.02 8.80
C GLN A 81 0.48 16.29 8.09
N ALA A 82 0.46 16.68 6.81
CA ALA A 82 1.66 17.05 6.08
C ALA A 82 2.32 18.31 6.64
N ALA A 83 1.54 19.31 7.05
CA ALA A 83 2.08 20.49 7.74
C ALA A 83 2.78 20.10 9.05
N ASN A 84 2.17 19.20 9.84
CA ASN A 84 2.80 18.66 11.04
C ASN A 84 4.10 17.90 10.72
N GLN A 85 4.15 17.14 9.61
CA GLN A 85 5.36 16.46 9.17
C GLN A 85 6.48 17.45 8.82
N VAL A 86 6.17 18.60 8.21
CA VAL A 86 7.15 19.67 7.97
C VAL A 86 7.69 20.22 9.29
N VAL A 87 6.83 20.47 10.29
CA VAL A 87 7.27 20.90 11.62
C VAL A 87 8.18 19.86 12.26
N LYS A 88 7.83 18.57 12.20
CA LYS A 88 8.67 17.48 12.71
C LYS A 88 10.02 17.41 12.01
N TYR A 89 10.04 17.60 10.69
CA TYR A 89 11.27 17.62 9.89
C TYR A 89 12.19 18.78 10.30
N VAL A 90 11.66 20.00 10.38
CA VAL A 90 12.42 21.20 10.75
C VAL A 90 12.94 21.15 12.19
N THR A 91 12.15 20.60 13.11
CA THR A 91 12.53 20.47 14.53
C THR A 91 13.40 19.25 14.82
N GLY A 92 13.65 18.37 13.84
CA GLY A 92 14.38 17.13 14.03
C GLY A 92 13.64 16.05 14.82
N SER A 93 12.34 16.20 15.05
CA SER A 93 11.49 15.29 15.84
C SER A 93 10.76 14.23 15.00
N TYR A 94 11.22 13.98 13.77
CA TYR A 94 10.64 12.97 12.88
C TYR A 94 11.11 11.55 13.23
N GLY A 95 10.25 10.56 12.99
CA GLY A 95 10.60 9.15 13.15
C GLY A 95 11.57 8.66 12.06
N LEU A 96 12.47 7.76 12.41
CA LEU A 96 13.44 7.15 11.49
C LEU A 96 12.80 6.20 10.46
N ARG A 97 11.55 5.78 10.69
CA ARG A 97 10.78 4.91 9.80
C ARG A 97 9.37 5.49 9.61
N PRO A 98 9.23 6.51 8.75
CA PRO A 98 7.92 7.02 8.40
C PRO A 98 7.02 5.89 7.89
N TRP A 99 5.77 5.91 8.31
CA TRP A 99 4.76 5.00 7.83
C TRP A 99 3.48 5.78 7.58
N ALA A 100 2.59 5.22 6.77
CA ALA A 100 1.28 5.78 6.54
C ALA A 100 0.26 4.66 6.40
N GLU A 101 -0.91 4.87 7.00
CA GLU A 101 -2.06 4.03 6.77
C GLU A 101 -2.73 4.45 5.47
N ILE A 102 -2.97 3.49 4.58
CA ILE A 102 -3.66 3.74 3.31
C ILE A 102 -5.05 3.14 3.41
N GLU A 103 -6.06 3.98 3.25
CA GLU A 103 -7.44 3.52 3.23
C GLU A 103 -7.79 2.86 1.90
N ASP A 104 -8.59 1.79 1.93
CA ASP A 104 -9.07 1.10 0.71
C ASP A 104 -9.81 2.07 -0.22
N ALA A 105 -10.46 3.10 0.33
CA ALA A 105 -11.10 4.17 -0.45
C ALA A 105 -10.11 4.93 -1.36
N ALA A 106 -8.83 5.04 -0.97
CA ALA A 106 -7.80 5.63 -1.82
C ALA A 106 -7.45 4.73 -3.01
N CYS A 107 -7.43 3.41 -2.81
CA CYS A 107 -7.23 2.44 -3.89
C CYS A 107 -8.45 2.37 -4.82
N LEU A 108 -9.65 2.42 -4.25
CA LEU A 108 -10.94 2.31 -4.95
C LEU A 108 -11.45 3.62 -5.55
N ARG A 109 -10.66 4.69 -5.47
CA ARG A 109 -11.06 6.00 -5.99
C ARG A 109 -11.27 5.98 -7.50
N SER A 110 -12.11 6.89 -7.97
CA SER A 110 -12.40 7.03 -9.40
C SER A 110 -11.11 7.17 -10.22
N GLY A 111 -11.01 6.39 -11.31
CA GLY A 111 -9.84 6.31 -12.17
C GLY A 111 -8.80 5.25 -11.77
N CYS A 112 -8.88 4.67 -10.58
CA CYS A 112 -7.95 3.65 -10.08
C CYS A 112 -8.55 2.23 -10.18
N HIS A 113 -8.68 1.52 -9.05
CA HIS A 113 -9.26 0.18 -8.96
C HIS A 113 -10.78 0.27 -8.73
N SER A 114 -11.60 0.20 -9.77
CA SER A 114 -13.05 0.08 -9.57
C SER A 114 -13.40 -1.32 -9.06
N GLU A 115 -14.55 -1.49 -8.38
CA GLU A 115 -15.05 -2.81 -7.94
C GLU A 115 -15.03 -3.83 -9.10
N ARG A 116 -15.49 -3.43 -10.29
CA ARG A 116 -15.41 -4.25 -11.51
C ARG A 116 -13.99 -4.65 -11.93
N LYS A 117 -12.97 -3.83 -11.65
CA LYS A 117 -11.56 -4.14 -11.97
C LYS A 117 -10.91 -5.08 -10.96
N VAL A 118 -11.48 -5.23 -9.77
CA VAL A 118 -11.01 -6.17 -8.73
C VAL A 118 -11.84 -7.46 -8.68
N GLU A 119 -12.95 -7.50 -9.41
CA GLU A 119 -13.77 -8.69 -9.64
C GLU A 119 -13.08 -9.72 -10.54
N GLY A 120 -13.26 -11.00 -10.20
CA GLY A 120 -12.79 -12.13 -11.00
C GLY A 120 -11.45 -12.69 -10.58
N ALA A 121 -11.08 -13.79 -11.24
CA ALA A 121 -9.84 -14.50 -11.00
C ALA A 121 -8.69 -13.87 -11.79
N ILE A 122 -7.62 -13.53 -11.09
CA ILE A 122 -6.36 -13.08 -11.67
C ILE A 122 -5.32 -14.20 -11.59
N ASN A 123 -4.40 -14.22 -12.56
CA ASN A 123 -3.23 -15.07 -12.50
C ASN A 123 -2.04 -14.27 -11.98
N TYR A 124 -1.51 -14.66 -10.84
CA TYR A 124 -0.29 -14.13 -10.25
C TYR A 124 0.78 -15.22 -10.26
N ASN A 125 1.70 -15.18 -11.21
CA ASN A 125 2.82 -16.14 -11.32
C ASN A 125 2.39 -17.62 -11.26
N GLY A 126 1.29 -17.98 -11.92
CA GLY A 126 0.74 -19.34 -11.90
C GLY A 126 -0.14 -19.67 -10.70
N VAL A 127 -0.39 -18.69 -9.82
CA VAL A 127 -1.42 -18.74 -8.77
C VAL A 127 -2.70 -18.10 -9.27
N GLN A 128 -3.81 -18.81 -9.19
CA GLN A 128 -5.12 -18.22 -9.41
C GLN A 128 -5.63 -17.57 -8.11
N PHE A 129 -5.88 -16.27 -8.16
CA PHE A 129 -6.30 -15.48 -7.00
C PHE A 129 -7.59 -14.72 -7.29
N GLU A 130 -8.47 -14.61 -6.30
CA GLU A 130 -9.71 -13.84 -6.37
C GLU A 130 -9.86 -12.96 -5.13
N HIS A 131 -10.05 -11.66 -5.31
CA HIS A 131 -10.22 -10.70 -4.21
C HIS A 131 -11.48 -10.98 -3.40
N SER A 132 -12.59 -11.33 -4.04
CA SER A 132 -13.89 -11.60 -3.40
C SER A 132 -13.85 -12.75 -2.40
N LYS A 133 -12.91 -13.69 -2.54
CA LYS A 133 -12.71 -14.79 -1.58
C LYS A 133 -11.97 -14.32 -0.32
N HIS A 134 -11.22 -13.22 -0.39
CA HIS A 134 -10.38 -12.73 0.69
C HIS A 134 -10.92 -11.48 1.39
N LEU A 135 -11.55 -10.58 0.63
CA LEU A 135 -12.12 -9.32 1.14
C LEU A 135 -13.58 -9.49 1.59
N GLY A 136 -14.08 -8.51 2.35
CA GLY A 136 -15.46 -8.46 2.84
C GLY A 136 -15.61 -9.02 4.24
N GLU A 137 -15.58 -10.34 4.38
CA GLU A 137 -15.71 -11.02 5.67
C GLU A 137 -14.38 -11.15 6.42
N LEU A 138 -14.44 -11.38 7.74
CA LEU A 138 -13.26 -11.70 8.53
C LEU A 138 -12.62 -13.01 8.04
N ARG A 139 -11.29 -12.98 7.89
CA ARG A 139 -10.46 -14.14 7.58
C ARG A 139 -9.52 -14.39 8.74
N ARG A 140 -9.66 -15.55 9.40
CA ARG A 140 -8.91 -15.89 10.62
C ARG A 140 -9.00 -14.81 11.71
N GLY A 141 -10.18 -14.22 11.88
CA GLY A 141 -10.44 -13.16 12.86
C GLY A 141 -9.86 -11.79 12.50
N LYS A 142 -9.44 -11.58 11.25
CA LYS A 142 -8.86 -10.33 10.76
C LYS A 142 -9.65 -9.79 9.58
N GLN A 143 -9.86 -8.48 9.54
CA GLN A 143 -10.39 -7.82 8.35
C GLN A 143 -9.24 -7.57 7.39
N LEU A 144 -9.30 -8.15 6.20
CA LEU A 144 -8.29 -7.90 5.17
C LEU A 144 -8.63 -6.61 4.41
N ARG A 145 -7.57 -5.85 4.11
CA ARG A 145 -7.55 -4.59 3.37
C ARG A 145 -6.67 -4.73 2.13
N CYS A 146 -6.70 -3.74 1.24
CA CYS A 146 -5.83 -3.73 0.07
C CYS A 146 -4.35 -3.86 0.47
N THR A 147 -3.94 -3.12 1.50
CA THR A 147 -2.55 -3.10 2.00
C THR A 147 -2.14 -4.34 2.80
N SER A 148 -3.09 -5.20 3.22
CA SER A 148 -2.75 -6.47 3.88
C SER A 148 -2.01 -7.41 2.92
N CYS A 149 -2.25 -7.27 1.60
CA CYS A 149 -1.53 -8.00 0.55
C CYS A 149 -0.59 -7.11 -0.25
N HIS A 150 -1.06 -5.94 -0.71
CA HIS A 150 -0.24 -4.92 -1.38
C HIS A 150 0.56 -4.13 -0.33
N SER A 151 1.50 -4.83 0.31
CA SER A 151 2.17 -4.32 1.50
C SER A 151 3.49 -3.62 1.16
N GLN A 152 4.01 -2.86 2.12
CA GLN A 152 5.35 -2.27 2.10
C GLN A 152 6.37 -3.12 2.88
N ILE A 153 5.99 -4.36 3.25
CA ILE A 153 6.82 -5.27 4.07
C ILE A 153 8.06 -5.74 3.30
N VAL A 154 8.02 -5.65 1.96
CA VAL A 154 9.15 -5.96 1.10
C VAL A 154 10.14 -4.80 1.17
N GLN A 155 11.31 -5.03 1.77
CA GLN A 155 12.37 -4.04 1.81
C GLN A 155 12.71 -3.56 0.40
N GLY A 156 12.47 -2.28 0.14
CA GLY A 156 12.80 -1.63 -1.13
C GLY A 156 11.72 -1.69 -2.22
N GLN A 157 10.52 -2.22 -1.98
CA GLN A 157 9.43 -2.18 -2.96
C GLN A 157 8.16 -1.51 -2.41
N HIS A 158 7.61 -0.58 -3.17
CA HIS A 158 6.46 0.23 -2.77
C HIS A 158 5.16 -0.47 -3.19
N LEU A 159 4.34 -0.85 -2.20
CA LEU A 159 3.02 -1.46 -2.40
C LEU A 159 3.05 -2.70 -3.33
N ALA A 160 3.96 -3.63 -3.03
CA ALA A 160 4.15 -4.84 -3.81
C ALA A 160 3.48 -6.06 -3.14
N VAL A 161 3.09 -7.03 -3.97
CA VAL A 161 2.65 -8.35 -3.52
C VAL A 161 3.77 -9.33 -3.85
N THR A 162 4.16 -10.15 -2.87
CA THR A 162 5.13 -11.22 -3.07
C THR A 162 4.55 -12.57 -2.62
N PRO A 163 5.11 -13.70 -3.06
CA PRO A 163 4.63 -15.02 -2.64
C PRO A 163 4.64 -15.21 -1.10
N GLU A 164 5.56 -14.55 -0.40
CA GLU A 164 5.65 -14.60 1.07
C GLU A 164 4.35 -14.14 1.74
N THR A 165 3.69 -13.11 1.20
CA THR A 165 2.39 -12.62 1.67
C THR A 165 1.35 -13.74 1.73
N CYS A 166 1.32 -14.62 0.72
CA CYS A 166 0.41 -15.76 0.68
C CYS A 166 0.74 -16.75 1.81
N PHE A 167 2.03 -17.00 2.04
CA PHE A 167 2.50 -17.97 3.03
C PHE A 167 2.22 -17.54 4.47
N LEU A 168 2.27 -16.24 4.76
CA LEU A 168 1.96 -15.67 6.07
C LEU A 168 0.56 -16.04 6.60
N CYS A 169 -0.38 -16.39 5.72
CA CYS A 169 -1.74 -16.77 6.09
C CYS A 169 -2.08 -18.22 5.70
N HIS A 170 -1.64 -18.72 4.54
CA HIS A 170 -2.02 -20.05 4.08
C HIS A 170 -1.19 -21.19 4.69
N PHE A 171 -0.03 -20.89 5.28
CA PHE A 171 0.86 -21.87 5.92
C PHE A 171 1.13 -21.59 7.40
N LYS A 172 0.75 -20.42 7.90
CA LYS A 172 0.89 -20.08 9.31
C LYS A 172 0.03 -20.98 10.21
N ASP A 173 0.67 -21.55 11.23
CA ASP A 173 0.10 -22.52 12.17
C ASP A 173 -0.40 -23.81 11.48
N ARG A 174 0.29 -24.23 10.42
CA ARG A 174 -0.02 -25.45 9.66
C ARG A 174 1.13 -26.45 9.69
N PRO A 175 0.86 -27.76 9.56
CA PRO A 175 1.91 -28.75 9.29
C PRO A 175 2.67 -28.43 7.99
N ALA A 176 3.93 -28.85 7.93
CA ALA A 176 4.75 -28.70 6.74
C ALA A 176 4.05 -29.32 5.50
N GLY A 177 3.97 -28.55 4.42
CA GLY A 177 3.34 -29.01 3.18
C GLY A 177 1.81 -29.10 3.18
N ALA A 178 1.13 -28.57 4.21
CA ALA A 178 -0.33 -28.65 4.34
C ALA A 178 -1.01 -27.26 4.36
N PRO A 179 -1.09 -26.56 3.21
CA PRO A 179 -1.76 -25.26 3.12
C PRO A 179 -3.24 -25.33 3.49
N VAL A 180 -3.81 -24.21 3.95
CA VAL A 180 -5.21 -24.11 4.42
C VAL A 180 -6.24 -24.66 3.42
N ALA A 181 -6.01 -24.49 2.11
CA ALA A 181 -6.95 -24.88 1.05
C ALA A 181 -6.41 -25.98 0.11
N GLY A 182 -5.30 -26.64 0.48
CA GLY A 182 -4.60 -27.59 -0.40
C GLY A 182 -3.81 -26.91 -1.52
N CYS A 183 -2.95 -27.67 -2.20
CA CYS A 183 -1.99 -27.13 -3.18
C CYS A 183 -2.68 -26.56 -4.43
N VAL A 184 -3.71 -27.27 -4.92
CA VAL A 184 -4.41 -26.94 -6.18
C VAL A 184 -5.41 -25.79 -6.03
N SER A 185 -5.72 -25.36 -4.81
CA SER A 185 -6.55 -24.18 -4.58
C SER A 185 -5.88 -22.90 -5.10
N CYS A 186 -4.55 -22.84 -5.02
CA CYS A 186 -3.77 -21.73 -5.54
C CYS A 186 -3.21 -22.08 -6.93
N HIS A 187 -2.77 -23.31 -7.15
CA HIS A 187 -2.20 -23.78 -8.42
C HIS A 187 -3.15 -24.76 -9.13
N PRO A 188 -4.21 -24.29 -9.80
CA PRO A 188 -5.23 -25.17 -10.38
C PRO A 188 -4.72 -26.04 -11.53
N SER A 189 -3.65 -25.60 -12.22
CA SER A 189 -3.08 -26.32 -13.35
C SER A 189 -1.55 -26.24 -13.32
N PRO A 190 -0.86 -27.08 -12.50
CA PRO A 190 0.59 -27.12 -12.49
C PRO A 190 1.14 -27.53 -13.88
N PRO A 191 2.21 -26.87 -14.37
CA PRO A 191 2.68 -27.04 -15.74
C PRO A 191 3.41 -28.36 -15.95
N ARG A 192 3.47 -28.86 -17.19
CA ARG A 192 4.46 -29.90 -17.55
C ARG A 192 5.87 -29.35 -17.35
N VAL A 193 6.73 -30.09 -16.67
CA VAL A 193 8.14 -29.71 -16.49
C VAL A 193 9.07 -30.77 -17.05
N VAL A 194 10.19 -30.33 -17.62
CA VAL A 194 11.28 -31.19 -18.10
C VAL A 194 12.52 -30.79 -17.33
N SER A 195 13.11 -31.73 -16.59
CA SER A 195 14.34 -31.47 -15.83
C SER A 195 15.53 -31.30 -16.78
N LYS A 196 16.63 -30.75 -16.27
CA LYS A 196 17.89 -30.63 -17.03
C LYS A 196 18.43 -31.99 -17.49
N ASP A 197 18.13 -33.04 -16.74
CA ASP A 197 18.55 -34.42 -17.02
C ASP A 197 17.55 -35.20 -17.91
N GLY A 198 16.53 -34.50 -18.45
CA GLY A 198 15.55 -35.08 -19.38
C GLY A 198 14.35 -35.77 -18.73
N TYR A 199 14.22 -35.74 -17.40
CA TYR A 199 13.04 -36.29 -16.72
C TYR A 199 11.82 -35.41 -17.02
N VAL A 200 10.76 -36.02 -17.52
CA VAL A 200 9.49 -35.34 -17.81
C VAL A 200 8.50 -35.61 -16.67
N VAL A 201 7.98 -34.55 -16.06
CA VAL A 201 6.91 -34.64 -15.05
C VAL A 201 5.66 -33.99 -15.63
N GLU A 202 4.69 -34.84 -15.95
CA GLU A 202 3.34 -34.47 -16.40
C GLU A 202 2.42 -34.29 -15.19
N HIS A 203 2.45 -33.12 -14.55
CA HIS A 203 1.71 -32.87 -13.30
C HIS A 203 0.22 -33.24 -13.38
N ALA A 204 -0.44 -33.04 -14.53
CA ALA A 204 -1.84 -33.41 -14.73
C ALA A 204 -2.12 -34.90 -14.40
N LYS A 205 -1.19 -35.80 -14.74
CA LYS A 205 -1.30 -37.23 -14.43
C LYS A 205 -1.15 -37.47 -12.93
N TYR A 206 -0.14 -36.89 -12.30
CA TYR A 206 0.08 -37.03 -10.85
C TYR A 206 -1.06 -36.46 -10.00
N VAL A 207 -1.66 -35.35 -10.46
CA VAL A 207 -2.86 -34.77 -9.84
C VAL A 207 -4.06 -35.71 -9.98
N ALA A 208 -4.28 -36.29 -11.18
CA ALA A 208 -5.35 -37.27 -11.41
C ALA A 208 -5.18 -38.53 -10.56
N ASP A 209 -3.94 -39.02 -10.43
CA ASP A 209 -3.56 -40.18 -9.63
C ASP A 209 -3.51 -39.89 -8.12
N ARG A 210 -3.78 -38.64 -7.71
CA ARG A 210 -3.75 -38.15 -6.31
C ARG A 210 -2.42 -38.41 -5.61
N VAL A 211 -1.32 -38.34 -6.36
CA VAL A 211 0.03 -38.45 -5.80
C VAL A 211 0.29 -37.26 -4.89
N SER A 212 0.81 -37.55 -3.70
CA SER A 212 1.10 -36.52 -2.71
C SER A 212 2.13 -35.53 -3.25
N CYS A 213 1.79 -34.24 -3.24
CA CYS A 213 2.69 -33.19 -3.76
C CYS A 213 4.00 -33.14 -2.98
N VAL A 214 3.96 -33.41 -1.67
CA VAL A 214 5.13 -33.38 -0.79
C VAL A 214 6.09 -34.55 -0.98
N SER A 215 5.69 -35.57 -1.76
CA SER A 215 6.62 -36.64 -2.18
C SER A 215 7.73 -36.11 -3.09
N CYS A 216 7.51 -34.98 -3.77
CA CYS A 216 8.51 -34.30 -4.59
C CYS A 216 8.80 -32.87 -4.11
N HIS A 217 7.78 -32.16 -3.61
CA HIS A 217 7.89 -30.81 -3.04
C HIS A 217 8.00 -30.87 -1.50
N SER A 218 9.09 -31.43 -0.99
CA SER A 218 9.29 -31.67 0.44
C SER A 218 9.47 -30.39 1.26
N GLU A 219 9.99 -29.33 0.67
CA GLU A 219 10.26 -28.05 1.34
C GLU A 219 9.58 -26.88 0.60
N VAL A 220 8.27 -26.74 0.77
CA VAL A 220 7.49 -25.64 0.16
C VAL A 220 7.49 -24.34 0.98
N THR A 221 7.83 -24.41 2.27
CA THR A 221 7.86 -23.26 3.17
C THR A 221 8.97 -23.41 4.21
N ARG A 222 9.49 -22.28 4.70
CA ARG A 222 10.49 -22.25 5.79
C ARG A 222 10.01 -21.33 6.91
N GLY A 223 10.14 -21.80 8.15
CA GLY A 223 9.73 -21.05 9.34
C GLY A 223 8.21 -21.09 9.59
N THR A 224 7.77 -20.45 10.67
CA THR A 224 6.37 -20.46 11.13
C THR A 224 5.63 -19.14 10.83
N GLY A 225 6.35 -18.12 10.38
CA GLY A 225 5.81 -16.75 10.23
C GLY A 225 5.51 -16.06 11.56
N ALA A 226 5.96 -16.61 12.70
CA ALA A 226 5.84 -15.96 13.99
C ALA A 226 6.88 -14.83 14.12
N ALA A 227 6.42 -13.62 14.43
CA ALA A 227 7.28 -12.50 14.82
C ALA A 227 7.41 -12.47 16.34
N ASP A 228 8.65 -12.41 16.83
CA ASP A 228 8.94 -12.29 18.26
C ASP A 228 8.59 -10.89 18.77
N GLN A 229 7.67 -10.83 19.74
CA GLN A 229 7.20 -9.57 20.32
C GLN A 229 8.32 -8.76 20.96
N ALA A 230 9.36 -9.43 21.51
CA ALA A 230 10.52 -8.73 22.09
C ALA A 230 11.29 -7.91 21.04
N ARG A 231 11.09 -8.19 19.74
CA ARG A 231 11.77 -7.54 18.63
C ARG A 231 10.89 -6.56 17.86
N CYS A 232 9.62 -6.37 18.25
CA CYS A 232 8.70 -5.44 17.59
C CYS A 232 9.30 -4.04 17.47
N PHE A 233 9.90 -3.51 18.56
CA PHE A 233 10.50 -2.17 18.60
C PHE A 233 11.72 -1.99 17.69
N SER A 234 12.34 -3.07 17.22
CA SER A 234 13.41 -2.97 16.21
C SER A 234 12.88 -2.49 14.86
N CYS A 235 11.56 -2.59 14.63
CA CYS A 235 10.91 -2.17 13.40
C CYS A 235 9.72 -1.21 13.58
N HIS A 236 8.94 -1.36 14.64
CA HIS A 236 7.81 -0.52 15.01
C HIS A 236 8.23 0.40 16.16
N ASN A 237 8.65 1.63 15.87
CA ASN A 237 9.19 2.57 16.85
C ASN A 237 8.14 3.55 17.43
N GLU A 238 6.85 3.21 17.33
CA GLU A 238 5.72 3.97 17.88
C GLU A 238 4.98 3.09 18.91
N PRO A 239 5.15 3.33 20.22
CA PRO A 239 4.54 2.51 21.28
C PRO A 239 3.01 2.41 21.16
N ASP A 240 2.33 3.52 20.91
CA ASP A 240 0.86 3.58 20.78
C ASP A 240 0.33 2.61 19.70
N ARG A 241 1.14 2.32 18.67
CA ARG A 241 0.78 1.38 17.60
C ARG A 241 1.03 -0.08 17.97
N ILE A 242 2.01 -0.34 18.83
CA ILE A 242 2.24 -1.69 19.36
C ILE A 242 1.07 -2.08 20.28
N ASP A 243 0.49 -1.12 21.01
CA ASP A 243 -0.69 -1.36 21.86
C ASP A 243 -1.91 -1.80 21.04
N GLU A 244 -1.98 -1.40 19.77
CA GLU A 244 -3.02 -1.80 18.82
C GLU A 244 -2.80 -3.18 18.17
N PHE A 245 -1.79 -3.96 18.59
CA PHE A 245 -1.44 -5.26 17.99
C PHE A 245 -2.62 -6.24 17.85
N LYS A 246 -3.59 -6.18 18.77
CA LYS A 246 -4.79 -7.05 18.76
C LYS A 246 -5.96 -6.48 17.95
N ASN A 247 -5.84 -5.29 17.38
CA ASN A 247 -6.91 -4.66 16.63
C ASN A 247 -7.14 -5.39 15.30
N PRO A 248 -8.33 -6.00 15.08
CA PRO A 248 -8.59 -6.79 13.87
C PRO A 248 -8.72 -5.95 12.59
N ALA A 249 -8.82 -4.61 12.71
CA ALA A 249 -9.00 -3.69 11.59
C ALA A 249 -7.70 -3.04 11.07
N LEU A 250 -6.58 -3.19 11.80
CA LEU A 250 -5.32 -2.50 11.51
C LEU A 250 -4.26 -3.42 10.89
N LEU A 251 -4.69 -4.38 10.08
CA LEU A 251 -3.85 -5.38 9.42
C LEU A 251 -3.83 -5.25 7.89
#